data_AF-A0A6I8SBD3-F1
#
_entry.id   AF-A0A6I8SBD3-F1
#
_cell.length_a   1.000
_cell.length_b   1.000
_cell.length_c   1.000
_cell.angle_alpha   90.00
_cell.angle_beta   90.00
_cell.angle_gamma   90.00
#
_symmetry.space_group_name_H-M   'P 1'
#
loop_
_entity.id
_entity.type
_entity.pdbx_description
1 polymer ?
#
loop_
_entity_poly.entity_id
_entity_poly.type
_entity_poly.pdbx_seq_one_letter_code
_entity_poly.pdbx_strand_id
1 'polypeptide(L)'
;MMATWQKYSSLGLLAMALLFVAVDQSQAGRQSVLFAAIDQSQAPPHPLARVVVGQNQAAPPQTQCPTNMVYGCMRTCFSNCVNLNSTTDTCNRGCMMGCDCKDGFVFKSKDSTTCVPASECKVTCPKHMTYNPCTKETRKTCATMNDPPVTLDSCLPRCVCDTGFILSSERFPHCISECS
;
A
#
# COMPACT_ATOMS: atom_id res chain seq x y z
N MET A 1 48.78 -27.61 40.50
CA MET A 1 47.90 -27.93 41.64
C MET A 1 46.54 -27.29 41.37
N MET A 2 45.55 -28.06 40.91
CA MET A 2 44.12 -27.73 41.11
C MET A 2 43.39 -29.06 41.36
N ALA A 3 42.96 -29.21 42.62
CA ALA A 3 42.07 -30.22 43.18
C ALA A 3 40.73 -30.25 42.42
N THR A 4 40.26 -31.37 41.88
CA THR A 4 39.53 -32.50 42.50
C THR A 4 38.17 -32.17 43.15
N TRP A 5 37.11 -32.53 42.38
CA TRP A 5 35.90 -33.32 42.73
C TRP A 5 34.89 -32.86 43.79
N GLN A 6 33.62 -32.72 43.36
CA GLN A 6 32.43 -33.28 44.05
C GLN A 6 31.28 -33.44 43.03
N LYS A 7 31.11 -34.62 42.40
CA LYS A 7 30.13 -35.68 42.71
C LYS A 7 28.71 -35.19 43.03
N TYR A 8 27.80 -35.40 42.08
CA TYR A 8 26.43 -35.83 42.38
C TYR A 8 26.11 -37.09 41.58
N SER A 9 25.63 -38.07 42.33
CA SER A 9 25.30 -39.44 41.94
C SER A 9 23.79 -39.58 41.87
N SER A 10 23.37 -40.56 41.06
CA SER A 10 22.18 -41.41 41.25
C SER A 10 20.98 -41.18 40.32
N LEU A 11 20.95 -42.06 39.31
CA LEU A 11 19.89 -43.05 39.05
C LEU A 11 18.58 -42.61 38.35
N GLY A 12 18.39 -43.16 37.15
CA GLY A 12 17.09 -43.46 36.53
C GLY A 12 16.54 -42.35 35.63
N LEU A 13 15.96 -42.56 34.45
CA LEU A 13 15.36 -43.73 33.82
C LEU A 13 15.22 -43.41 32.31
N LEU A 14 15.34 -44.45 31.46
CA LEU A 14 14.64 -44.64 30.18
C LEU A 14 15.10 -43.88 28.91
N ALA A 15 15.88 -44.60 28.11
CA ALA A 15 15.61 -44.98 26.72
C ALA A 15 14.74 -44.03 25.87
N MET A 16 15.38 -43.23 25.01
CA MET A 16 14.71 -42.59 23.87
C MET A 16 14.76 -43.53 22.67
N ALA A 17 13.63 -44.21 22.47
CA ALA A 17 13.38 -45.14 21.38
C ALA A 17 13.40 -44.45 20.01
N LEU A 18 13.99 -45.17 19.05
CA LEU A 18 14.00 -44.91 17.62
C LEU A 18 12.57 -44.91 17.05
N LEU A 19 12.19 -43.89 16.30
CA LEU A 19 11.07 -43.93 15.36
C LEU A 19 11.60 -43.61 13.96
N PHE A 20 11.88 -44.68 13.23
CA PHE A 20 11.98 -44.67 11.78
C PHE A 20 10.57 -44.50 11.21
N VAL A 21 10.32 -43.46 10.41
CA VAL A 21 9.18 -43.43 9.50
C VAL A 21 9.72 -43.73 8.11
N ALA A 22 9.51 -44.97 7.68
CA ALA A 22 9.61 -45.36 6.28
C ALA A 22 8.38 -44.80 5.54
N VAL A 23 8.59 -44.07 4.45
CA VAL A 23 7.57 -43.77 3.45
C VAL A 23 8.04 -44.40 2.15
N ASP A 24 7.44 -45.53 1.81
CA ASP A 24 7.54 -46.17 0.49
C ASP A 24 6.35 -45.75 -0.40
N GLN A 25 6.53 -45.98 -1.69
CA GLN A 25 6.04 -45.29 -2.87
C GLN A 25 4.57 -45.54 -3.23
N SER A 26 3.96 -44.57 -3.91
CA SER A 26 3.51 -44.69 -5.32
C SER A 26 2.37 -43.73 -5.61
N GLN A 27 2.49 -42.92 -6.68
CA GLN A 27 1.68 -43.04 -7.89
C GLN A 27 2.18 -42.07 -8.99
N ALA A 28 2.55 -42.68 -10.12
CA ALA A 28 2.26 -42.28 -11.50
C ALA A 28 2.42 -40.82 -11.94
N GLY A 29 3.46 -40.57 -12.75
CA GLY A 29 3.56 -39.40 -13.63
C GLY A 29 4.65 -39.59 -14.67
N ARG A 30 4.28 -40.13 -15.84
CA ARG A 30 5.14 -40.31 -17.02
C ARG A 30 5.59 -38.95 -17.57
N GLN A 31 6.90 -38.68 -17.60
CA GLN A 31 7.50 -37.86 -18.66
C GLN A 31 8.82 -38.51 -19.09
N SER A 32 8.82 -39.08 -20.29
CA SER A 32 10.00 -39.60 -20.97
C SER A 32 10.92 -38.44 -21.33
N VAL A 33 12.04 -38.31 -20.63
CA VAL A 33 13.14 -37.45 -21.05
C VAL A 33 14.02 -38.30 -21.97
N LEU A 34 13.82 -38.20 -23.28
CA LEU A 34 14.77 -38.71 -24.26
C LEU A 34 16.03 -37.83 -24.18
N PHE A 35 17.09 -38.32 -23.57
CA PHE A 35 18.42 -37.77 -23.76
C PHE A 35 18.97 -38.31 -25.08
N ALA A 36 18.94 -37.48 -26.13
CA ALA A 36 19.67 -37.75 -27.35
C ALA A 36 21.17 -37.60 -27.07
N ALA A 37 21.95 -38.64 -27.41
CA ALA A 37 23.40 -38.62 -27.36
C ALA A 37 23.94 -37.57 -28.35
N ILE A 38 24.80 -36.67 -27.88
CA ILE A 38 25.56 -35.75 -28.74
C ILE A 38 26.81 -36.48 -29.25
N ASP A 39 26.78 -36.81 -30.53
CA ASP A 39 27.93 -37.31 -31.29
C ASP A 39 28.90 -36.14 -31.55
N GLN A 40 30.17 -36.32 -31.15
CA GLN A 40 31.24 -35.34 -31.34
C GLN A 40 31.92 -35.61 -32.68
N SER A 41 31.59 -34.88 -33.75
CA SER A 41 32.48 -34.78 -34.91
C SER A 41 32.22 -33.52 -35.76
N GLN A 42 33.30 -32.77 -36.05
CA GLN A 42 33.49 -31.74 -37.08
C GLN A 42 32.75 -30.38 -36.98
N ALA A 43 33.53 -29.32 -36.73
CA ALA A 43 33.30 -27.96 -37.28
C ALA A 43 33.84 -27.90 -38.73
N PRO A 44 33.23 -27.13 -39.65
CA PRO A 44 33.75 -25.78 -40.00
C PRO A 44 32.64 -24.80 -40.49
N PRO A 45 32.99 -23.67 -41.15
CA PRO A 45 32.91 -22.31 -40.63
C PRO A 45 31.62 -21.55 -41.01
N HIS A 46 31.40 -20.42 -40.35
CA HIS A 46 30.31 -19.45 -40.53
C HIS A 46 29.66 -19.38 -41.93
N PRO A 47 28.32 -19.22 -41.96
CA PRO A 47 27.82 -17.96 -42.48
C PRO A 47 26.77 -17.31 -41.57
N LEU A 48 26.72 -15.99 -41.67
CA LEU A 48 25.87 -15.01 -40.99
C LEU A 48 24.52 -15.55 -40.52
N ALA A 49 24.38 -15.72 -39.20
CA ALA A 49 23.08 -15.88 -38.56
C ALA A 49 22.29 -14.59 -38.71
N ARG A 50 21.34 -14.60 -39.64
CA ARG A 50 20.30 -13.57 -39.75
C ARG A 50 19.44 -13.69 -38.49
N VAL A 51 19.64 -12.80 -37.52
CA VAL A 51 18.77 -12.68 -36.35
C VAL A 51 17.38 -12.33 -36.87
N VAL A 52 16.48 -13.31 -36.88
CA VAL A 52 15.05 -13.04 -36.99
C VAL A 52 14.68 -12.39 -35.67
N VAL A 53 14.63 -11.06 -35.67
CA VAL A 53 14.00 -10.30 -34.58
C VAL A 53 12.53 -10.71 -34.61
N GLY A 54 12.17 -11.65 -33.75
CA GLY A 54 10.79 -11.96 -33.42
C GLY A 54 10.17 -10.72 -32.78
N GLN A 55 9.66 -9.82 -33.62
CA GLN A 55 8.70 -8.82 -33.19
C GLN A 55 7.43 -9.55 -32.80
N ASN A 56 7.28 -9.78 -31.50
CA ASN A 56 5.99 -9.81 -30.80
C ASN A 56 6.28 -9.64 -29.30
N GLN A 57 6.96 -8.54 -28.97
CA GLN A 57 6.80 -7.96 -27.66
C GLN A 57 5.39 -7.37 -27.65
N ALA A 58 4.42 -8.12 -27.12
CA ALA A 58 3.29 -7.46 -26.49
C ALA A 58 3.91 -6.48 -25.49
N ALA A 59 3.62 -5.20 -25.66
CA ALA A 59 4.03 -4.19 -24.70
C ALA A 59 3.65 -4.67 -23.28
N PRO A 60 4.49 -4.44 -22.26
CA PRO A 60 4.11 -4.74 -20.87
C PRO A 60 2.72 -4.14 -20.59
N PRO A 61 1.84 -4.83 -19.83
CA PRO A 61 0.52 -4.29 -19.52
C PRO A 61 0.71 -2.88 -18.97
N GLN A 62 0.13 -1.90 -19.66
CA GLN A 62 0.07 -0.55 -19.16
C GLN A 62 -0.45 -0.62 -17.71
N THR A 63 0.19 0.14 -16.84
CA THR A 63 -0.13 0.51 -15.47
C THR A 63 -1.63 0.84 -15.29
N GLN A 64 -2.50 -0.17 -15.37
CA GLN A 64 -3.94 0.01 -15.35
C GLN A 64 -4.41 -0.02 -13.92
N CYS A 65 -4.61 1.17 -13.37
CA CYS A 65 -5.35 1.30 -12.13
C CYS A 65 -6.81 0.82 -12.31
N PRO A 66 -7.43 0.29 -11.25
CA PRO A 66 -8.82 -0.12 -11.29
C PRO A 66 -9.79 1.01 -11.69
N THR A 67 -11.05 0.65 -11.90
CA THR A 67 -12.12 1.61 -12.19
C THR A 67 -12.17 2.73 -11.14
N ASN A 68 -12.37 3.96 -11.59
CA ASN A 68 -12.39 5.18 -10.77
C ASN A 68 -11.07 5.51 -10.06
N MET A 69 -9.95 4.99 -10.56
CA MET A 69 -8.62 5.29 -10.04
C MET A 69 -7.69 5.89 -11.10
N VAL A 70 -6.63 6.54 -10.64
CA VAL A 70 -5.56 7.13 -11.45
C VAL A 70 -4.21 6.80 -10.82
N TYR A 71 -3.20 6.52 -11.66
CA TYR A 71 -1.85 6.28 -11.17
C TYR A 71 -1.15 7.62 -10.92
N GLY A 72 -0.54 7.80 -9.75
CA GLY A 72 0.17 9.02 -9.41
C GLY A 72 0.53 9.10 -7.95
N CYS A 73 0.66 10.34 -7.46
CA CYS A 73 0.87 10.60 -6.05
C CYS A 73 -0.39 10.30 -5.25
N MET A 74 -0.33 9.30 -4.37
CA MET A 74 -1.47 8.90 -3.57
C MET A 74 -1.76 9.90 -2.46
N ARG A 75 -3.03 10.24 -2.29
CA ARG A 75 -3.51 11.07 -1.19
C ARG A 75 -3.42 10.31 0.14
N THR A 76 -2.81 10.96 1.12
CA THR A 76 -2.58 10.36 2.45
C THR A 76 -3.59 10.82 3.52
N CYS A 77 -4.48 11.75 3.16
CA CYS A 77 -5.46 12.36 4.04
C CYS A 77 -6.85 12.37 3.41
N PHE A 78 -7.90 12.17 4.22
CA PHE A 78 -9.29 12.18 3.75
C PHE A 78 -9.52 11.29 2.52
N SER A 79 -8.80 10.17 2.46
CA SER A 79 -8.77 9.29 1.30
C SER A 79 -9.90 8.26 1.33
N ASN A 80 -10.65 8.14 2.42
CA ASN A 80 -11.70 7.13 2.56
C ASN A 80 -12.91 7.66 3.36
N CYS A 81 -14.08 7.02 3.20
CA CYS A 81 -15.30 7.48 3.87
C CYS A 81 -15.20 7.55 5.41
N VAL A 82 -14.28 6.83 6.05
CA VAL A 82 -14.18 6.75 7.52
C VAL A 82 -13.50 8.00 8.11
N ASN A 83 -12.63 8.68 7.35
CA ASN A 83 -11.83 9.79 7.87
C ASN A 83 -12.17 11.18 7.30
N LEU A 84 -13.25 11.31 6.51
CA LEU A 84 -13.65 12.59 5.90
C LEU A 84 -14.08 13.67 6.91
N ASN A 85 -14.45 13.26 8.13
CA ASN A 85 -14.80 14.17 9.22
C ASN A 85 -13.63 14.60 10.10
N SER A 86 -12.41 14.15 9.80
CA SER A 86 -11.23 14.49 10.60
C SER A 86 -10.89 15.98 10.50
N THR A 87 -10.57 16.59 11.63
CA THR A 87 -10.11 17.98 11.71
C THR A 87 -8.60 18.11 11.74
N THR A 88 -7.90 16.99 11.94
CA THR A 88 -6.45 16.93 11.97
C THR A 88 -5.90 16.62 10.58
N ASP A 89 -4.99 17.48 10.11
CA ASP A 89 -4.24 17.33 8.85
C ASP A 89 -2.89 16.61 9.10
N THR A 90 -2.91 15.46 9.78
CA THR A 90 -1.72 14.58 9.93
C THR A 90 -1.51 13.77 8.65
N CYS A 91 -1.30 14.47 7.55
CA CYS A 91 -1.01 13.88 6.26
C CYS A 91 0.47 13.56 6.19
N ASN A 92 0.82 12.39 5.67
CA ASN A 92 2.20 12.16 5.30
C ASN A 92 2.55 13.13 4.17
N ARG A 93 3.55 14.00 4.41
CA ARG A 93 4.06 14.96 3.41
C ARG A 93 4.78 14.25 2.26
N GLY A 94 5.23 13.02 2.49
CA GLY A 94 5.81 12.15 1.48
C GLY A 94 4.75 11.68 0.49
N CYS A 95 5.08 11.82 -0.79
CA CYS A 95 4.29 11.28 -1.88
C CYS A 95 4.61 9.80 -2.07
N MET A 96 3.63 8.92 -1.89
CA MET A 96 3.75 7.51 -2.28
C MET A 96 3.12 7.31 -3.65
N MET A 97 3.86 6.74 -4.59
CA MET A 97 3.37 6.49 -5.95
C MET A 97 2.50 5.23 -5.98
N GLY A 98 1.32 5.31 -6.60
CA GLY A 98 0.41 4.19 -6.75
C GLY A 98 -0.93 4.59 -7.35
N CYS A 99 -1.91 3.69 -7.29
CA CYS A 99 -3.26 3.98 -7.75
C CYS A 99 -4.06 4.65 -6.62
N ASP A 100 -4.56 5.85 -6.89
CA ASP A 100 -5.46 6.58 -5.99
C ASP A 100 -6.82 6.81 -6.66
N CYS A 101 -7.84 7.09 -5.85
CA CYS A 101 -9.16 7.43 -6.37
C CYS A 101 -9.09 8.74 -7.18
N LYS A 102 -9.83 8.78 -8.29
CA LYS A 102 -10.00 10.01 -9.10
C LYS A 102 -10.63 11.13 -8.27
N ASP A 103 -10.50 12.37 -8.74
CA ASP A 103 -11.20 13.52 -8.16
C ASP A 103 -12.71 13.25 -8.03
N GLY A 104 -13.27 13.56 -6.85
CA GLY A 104 -14.66 13.26 -6.50
C GLY A 104 -14.91 11.86 -5.94
N PHE A 105 -13.89 10.99 -5.90
CA PHE A 105 -13.98 9.65 -5.33
C PHE A 105 -13.05 9.46 -4.13
N VAL A 106 -13.41 8.51 -3.26
CA VAL A 106 -12.64 8.10 -2.08
C VAL A 106 -12.77 6.59 -1.87
N PHE A 107 -11.83 5.97 -1.17
CA PHE A 107 -11.94 4.57 -0.80
C PHE A 107 -13.14 4.34 0.12
N LYS A 108 -13.84 3.23 -0.08
CA LYS A 108 -15.01 2.88 0.74
C LYS A 108 -14.68 2.76 2.23
N SER A 109 -13.50 2.26 2.56
CA SER A 109 -12.97 2.13 3.92
C SER A 109 -11.44 2.15 3.89
N LYS A 110 -10.80 2.13 5.07
CA LYS A 110 -9.32 2.20 5.21
C LYS A 110 -8.57 1.13 4.40
N ASP A 111 -9.09 -0.10 4.38
CA ASP A 111 -8.45 -1.26 3.73
C ASP A 111 -9.11 -1.62 2.40
N SER A 112 -10.00 -0.77 1.89
CA SER A 112 -10.70 -1.02 0.63
C SER A 112 -9.81 -0.63 -0.56
N THR A 113 -9.89 -1.41 -1.63
CA THR A 113 -9.34 -1.07 -2.95
C THR A 113 -10.39 -0.48 -3.90
N THR A 114 -11.62 -0.26 -3.40
CA THR A 114 -12.75 0.23 -4.20
C THR A 114 -13.03 1.69 -3.91
N CYS A 115 -13.08 2.50 -4.96
CA CYS A 115 -13.43 3.92 -4.90
C CYS A 115 -14.93 4.12 -5.10
N VAL A 116 -15.54 4.91 -4.22
CA VAL A 116 -16.95 5.34 -4.28
C VAL A 116 -17.02 6.87 -4.39
N PRO A 117 -18.10 7.45 -4.95
CA PRO A 117 -18.28 8.90 -4.96
C PRO A 117 -18.26 9.45 -3.53
N ALA A 118 -17.49 10.52 -3.30
CA ALA A 118 -17.34 11.11 -1.97
C ALA A 118 -18.69 11.61 -1.40
N SER A 119 -19.60 12.04 -2.27
CA SER A 119 -20.97 12.44 -1.93
C SER A 119 -21.85 11.31 -1.41
N GLU A 120 -21.49 10.04 -1.65
CA GLU A 120 -22.23 8.87 -1.14
C GLU A 120 -21.78 8.46 0.26
N CYS A 121 -20.66 9.00 0.75
CA CYS A 121 -20.22 8.74 2.12
C CYS A 121 -21.17 9.41 3.13
N LYS A 122 -21.59 8.66 4.16
CA LYS A 122 -22.33 9.22 5.30
C LYS A 122 -21.36 9.96 6.22
N VAL A 123 -21.18 11.26 6.00
CA VAL A 123 -20.27 12.10 6.80
C VAL A 123 -21.06 12.90 7.81
N THR A 124 -20.71 12.76 9.10
CA THR A 124 -21.19 13.65 10.16
C THR A 124 -20.05 14.59 10.52
N CYS A 125 -20.18 15.86 10.14
CA CYS A 125 -19.17 16.87 10.45
C CYS A 125 -19.23 17.32 11.92
N PRO A 126 -18.09 17.72 12.50
CA PRO A 126 -18.05 18.41 13.78
C PRO A 126 -18.85 19.73 13.76
N LYS A 127 -19.03 20.31 14.96
CA LYS A 127 -19.72 21.60 15.11
C LYS A 127 -19.06 22.70 14.26
N HIS A 128 -19.88 23.57 13.67
CA HIS A 128 -19.46 24.68 12.83
C HIS A 128 -18.67 24.25 11.59
N MET A 129 -18.99 23.06 11.06
CA MET A 129 -18.42 22.56 9.83
C MET A 129 -19.49 21.99 8.91
N THR A 130 -19.28 22.20 7.61
CA THR A 130 -20.09 21.62 6.54
C THR A 130 -19.22 20.69 5.70
N TYR A 131 -19.79 19.56 5.26
CA TYR A 131 -19.09 18.62 4.38
C TYR A 131 -18.98 19.20 2.97
N ASN A 132 -17.77 19.23 2.42
CA ASN A 132 -17.53 19.58 1.04
C ASN A 132 -16.89 18.37 0.31
N PRO A 133 -17.53 17.80 -0.73
CA PRO A 133 -17.01 16.65 -1.47
C PRO A 133 -15.79 16.98 -2.35
N CYS A 134 -15.50 18.26 -2.58
CA CYS A 134 -14.29 18.68 -3.29
C CYS A 134 -13.85 20.07 -2.81
N THR A 135 -12.84 20.12 -1.95
CA THR A 135 -12.11 21.36 -1.67
C THR A 135 -10.88 21.45 -2.56
N LYS A 136 -10.56 22.65 -3.07
CA LYS A 136 -9.39 22.91 -3.92
C LYS A 136 -8.35 23.82 -3.24
N GLU A 137 -8.45 23.96 -1.93
CA GLU A 137 -7.56 24.79 -1.12
C GLU A 137 -7.18 24.04 0.16
N THR A 138 -6.04 24.38 0.76
CA THR A 138 -5.68 23.91 2.11
C THR A 138 -6.53 24.60 3.18
N ARG A 139 -6.67 23.98 4.36
CA ARG A 139 -7.35 24.65 5.48
C ARG A 139 -6.46 25.75 6.04
N LYS A 140 -7.04 26.94 6.24
CA LYS A 140 -6.44 27.96 7.09
C LYS A 140 -6.67 27.60 8.55
N THR A 141 -5.62 27.80 9.34
CA THR A 141 -5.67 27.73 10.80
C THR A 141 -5.40 29.12 11.35
N CYS A 142 -5.61 29.33 12.66
CA CYS A 142 -5.21 30.59 13.29
C CYS A 142 -3.73 30.94 13.09
N ALA A 143 -2.85 29.94 12.96
CA ALA A 143 -1.43 30.15 12.68
C ALA A 143 -1.15 30.61 11.24
N THR A 144 -2.05 30.30 10.28
CA THR A 144 -1.86 30.53 8.84
C THR A 144 -2.94 31.44 8.24
N MET A 145 -3.70 32.15 9.07
CA MET A 145 -4.84 32.96 8.62
C MET A 145 -4.42 34.05 7.62
N ASN A 146 -3.26 34.65 7.85
CA ASN A 146 -2.68 35.72 7.04
C ASN A 146 -1.88 35.21 5.84
N ASP A 147 -1.67 33.90 5.73
CA ASP A 147 -0.93 33.31 4.61
C ASP A 147 -1.80 33.30 3.34
N PRO A 148 -1.19 33.39 2.15
CA PRO A 148 -1.92 33.19 0.91
C PRO A 148 -2.53 31.77 0.86
N PRO A 149 -3.75 31.61 0.32
CA PRO A 149 -4.33 30.28 0.12
C PRO A 149 -3.42 29.41 -0.75
N VAL A 150 -3.21 28.17 -0.32
CA VAL A 150 -2.51 27.17 -1.15
C VAL A 150 -3.57 26.38 -1.91
N THR A 151 -3.53 26.48 -3.24
CA THR A 151 -4.43 25.72 -4.12
C THR A 151 -3.95 24.27 -4.25
N LEU A 152 -4.90 23.34 -4.32
CA LEU A 152 -4.67 21.92 -4.51
C LEU A 152 -5.04 21.54 -5.94
N ASP A 153 -4.16 20.79 -6.62
CA ASP A 153 -4.45 20.30 -7.97
C ASP A 153 -5.62 19.32 -7.99
N SER A 154 -5.72 18.48 -6.95
CA SER A 154 -6.76 17.47 -6.78
C SER A 154 -7.83 17.89 -5.76
N CYS A 155 -9.04 17.37 -5.93
CA CYS A 155 -10.13 17.54 -4.97
C CYS A 155 -9.80 16.88 -3.64
N LEU A 156 -9.90 17.62 -2.54
CA LEU A 156 -9.78 17.07 -1.19
C LEU A 156 -11.16 17.07 -0.49
N PRO A 157 -11.89 15.94 -0.46
CA PRO A 157 -13.18 15.84 0.23
C PRO A 157 -12.99 15.88 1.74
N ARG A 158 -13.66 16.78 2.46
CA ARG A 158 -13.53 16.91 3.92
C ARG A 158 -14.59 17.85 4.50
N CYS A 159 -14.72 17.84 5.82
CA CYS A 159 -15.42 18.90 6.54
C CYS A 159 -14.59 20.21 6.51
N VAL A 160 -15.25 21.32 6.18
CA VAL A 160 -14.71 22.68 6.18
C VAL A 160 -15.41 23.52 7.24
N CYS A 161 -14.72 24.46 7.87
CA CYS A 161 -15.39 25.42 8.76
C CYS A 161 -16.46 26.20 7.99
N ASP A 162 -17.58 26.45 8.66
CA ASP A 162 -18.63 27.31 8.15
C ASP A 162 -18.12 28.75 8.01
N THR A 163 -18.83 29.56 7.21
CA THR A 163 -18.49 30.97 7.02
C THR A 163 -18.40 31.70 8.38
N GLY A 164 -17.30 32.44 8.58
CA GLY A 164 -17.03 33.16 9.83
C GLY A 164 -16.30 32.34 10.90
N PHE A 165 -15.95 31.08 10.62
CA PHE A 165 -15.14 30.24 11.50
C PHE A 165 -13.79 29.88 10.86
N ILE A 166 -12.79 29.64 11.71
CA ILE A 166 -11.44 29.23 11.34
C ILE A 166 -10.98 28.07 12.24
N LEU A 167 -10.11 27.18 11.72
CA LEU A 167 -9.55 26.11 12.54
C LEU A 167 -8.60 26.66 13.60
N SER A 168 -8.76 26.23 14.85
CA SER A 168 -7.80 26.49 15.92
C SER A 168 -6.42 25.88 15.62
N SER A 169 -5.38 26.45 16.22
CA SER A 169 -3.98 25.96 16.11
C SER A 169 -3.64 24.87 17.13
N GLU A 170 -4.66 24.21 17.69
CA GLU A 170 -4.48 23.18 18.72
C GLU A 170 -4.11 21.82 18.13
N ARG A 171 -3.70 20.88 18.99
CA ARG A 171 -3.41 19.49 18.58
C ARG A 171 -4.63 18.80 17.94
N PHE A 172 -5.83 19.12 18.43
CA PHE A 172 -7.10 18.65 17.88
C PHE A 172 -7.89 19.86 17.40
N PRO A 173 -7.67 20.29 16.14
CA PRO A 173 -8.26 21.51 15.62
C PRO A 173 -9.78 21.43 15.66
N HIS A 174 -10.42 22.56 15.95
CA HIS A 174 -11.86 22.72 15.84
C HIS A 174 -12.16 24.14 15.35
N CYS A 175 -13.35 24.36 14.81
CA CYS A 175 -13.73 25.66 14.29
C CYS A 175 -14.09 26.64 15.42
N ILE A 176 -13.43 27.79 15.44
CA ILE A 176 -13.66 28.90 16.36
C ILE A 176 -13.94 30.18 15.56
N SER A 177 -14.63 31.15 16.15
CA SER A 177 -15.00 32.40 15.47
C SER A 177 -13.88 33.44 15.46
N GLU A 178 -12.95 33.37 16.41
CA GLU A 178 -11.84 34.31 16.57
C GLU A 178 -10.58 33.56 17.00
N CYS A 179 -9.43 34.02 16.51
CA CYS A 179 -8.12 33.51 16.93
C CYS A 179 -7.67 34.30 18.16
N SER A 180 -7.50 33.60 19.28
CA SER A 180 -6.93 34.16 20.52
C SER A 180 -5.41 34.26 20.48
#